data_AF-A0A7K2XK49-F1
#
_entry.id   AF-A0A7K2XK49-F1
#
_cell.length_a   1.000
_cell.length_b   1.000
_cell.length_c   1.000
_cell.angle_alpha   90.00
_cell.angle_beta   90.00
_cell.angle_gamma   90.00
#
_symmetry.space_group_name_H-M   'P 1'
#
loop_
_entity.id
_entity.type
_entity.pdbx_description
1 polymer ?
#
loop_
_entity_poly.entity_id
_entity_poly.type
_entity_poly.pdbx_seq_one_letter_code
_entity_poly.pdbx_strand_id
1 'polypeptide(L)' 'GALADRFARTARRHRGGHGGALAALSPRERLVVVLRLYEGIAEEQVAALLGVTEAHVLAVCARAVAALGGGPARRREDRE' A
#
# COMPACT_ATOMS: atom_id res chain seq x y z
N GLY A 1 2.73 -16.21 1.93
CA GLY A 1 1.46 -16.39 2.67
C GLY A 1 1.52 -15.93 4.13
N ALA A 2 2.53 -16.32 4.91
CA ALA A 2 2.64 -15.96 6.32
C ALA A 2 2.91 -14.45 6.56
N LEU A 3 3.56 -13.77 5.61
CA LEU A 3 3.90 -12.35 5.72
C LEU A 3 2.66 -11.48 5.55
N ALA A 4 1.83 -11.77 4.55
CA ALA A 4 0.56 -11.08 4.31
C ALA A 4 -0.40 -11.18 5.51
N ASP A 5 -0.53 -12.36 6.10
CA ASP A 5 -1.43 -12.60 7.23
C ASP A 5 -0.92 -11.96 8.53
N ARG A 6 0.41 -12.02 8.77
CA ARG A 6 1.06 -11.27 9.86
C ARG A 6 0.90 -9.77 9.66
N PHE A 7 1.07 -9.28 8.44
CA PHE A 7 0.91 -7.87 8.12
C PHE A 7 -0.53 -7.41 8.25
N ALA A 8 -1.52 -8.19 7.80
CA ALA A 8 -2.93 -7.88 8.00
C ALA A 8 -3.25 -7.72 9.50
N ARG A 9 -2.70 -8.59 10.36
CA ARG A 9 -2.86 -8.49 11.82
C ARG A 9 -2.17 -7.26 12.43
N THR A 10 -0.93 -6.96 12.04
CA THR A 10 -0.17 -5.82 12.60
C THR A 10 -0.62 -4.49 12.00
N ALA A 11 -0.96 -4.41 10.71
CA ALA A 11 -1.46 -3.21 10.05
C ALA A 11 -2.80 -2.73 10.64
N ARG A 12 -3.65 -3.65 11.12
CA ARG A 12 -4.86 -3.27 11.89
C ARG A 12 -4.51 -2.64 13.24
N ARG A 13 -3.40 -3.03 13.87
CA ARG A 13 -2.89 -2.43 15.12
C ARG A 13 -2.12 -1.12 14.88
N HIS A 14 -1.45 -0.99 13.74
CA HIS A 14 -0.71 0.22 13.32
C HIS A 14 -1.55 1.16 12.45
N ARG A 15 -2.84 1.35 12.78
CA ARG A 15 -3.70 2.32 12.07
C ARG A 15 -3.19 3.78 12.19
N GLY A 16 -2.38 4.10 13.21
CA GLY A 16 -1.63 5.35 13.32
C GLY A 16 -0.16 5.15 12.97
N GLY A 17 0.22 5.37 11.71
CA GLY A 17 1.61 5.26 11.27
C GLY A 17 2.46 6.37 11.87
N HIS A 18 3.44 6.02 12.70
CA HIS A 18 4.43 6.96 13.19
C HIS A 18 5.39 7.23 12.03
N GLY A 19 5.22 8.39 11.38
CA GLY A 19 6.10 9.03 10.38
C GLY A 19 7.03 8.12 9.55
N GLY A 20 6.64 7.81 8.31
CA GLY A 20 7.50 7.14 7.34
C GLY A 20 6.88 7.14 5.94
N ALA A 21 7.64 6.75 4.91
CA ALA A 21 7.18 6.72 3.51
C ALA A 21 5.85 5.96 3.29
N LEU A 22 5.58 4.94 4.11
CA LEU A 22 4.36 4.14 4.08
C LEU A 22 3.26 4.64 5.03
N ALA A 23 3.52 5.65 5.86
CA ALA A 23 2.51 6.25 6.74
C ALA A 23 1.47 7.04 5.94
N ALA A 24 1.83 7.57 4.77
CA ALA A 24 0.92 8.19 3.82
C ALA A 24 -0.04 7.18 3.15
N LEU A 25 0.22 5.87 3.28
CA LEU A 25 -0.63 4.81 2.77
C LEU A 25 -1.58 4.32 3.87
N SER A 26 -2.85 4.20 3.52
CA SER A 26 -3.87 3.55 4.34
C SER A 26 -3.49 2.08 4.62
N PRO A 27 -4.03 1.47 5.69
CA PRO A 27 -3.76 0.07 6.01
C PRO A 27 -4.03 -0.91 4.85
N ARG A 28 -5.01 -0.60 3.98
CA ARG A 28 -5.35 -1.41 2.81
C ARG A 28 -4.32 -1.25 1.68
N GLU A 29 -3.86 -0.03 1.42
CA GLU A 29 -2.81 0.24 0.44
C GLU A 29 -1.47 -0.39 0.86
N ARG A 30 -1.17 -0.43 2.16
CA ARG A 30 0.01 -1.15 2.65
C ARG A 30 -0.09 -2.67 2.43
N LEU A 31 -1.28 -3.24 2.53
CA LEU A 31 -1.49 -4.67 2.25
C LEU A 31 -1.26 -4.97 0.76
N VAL A 32 -1.70 -4.08 -0.13
CA VAL A 32 -1.40 -4.16 -1.57
C VAL A 32 0.11 -4.21 -1.82
N VAL A 33 0.86 -3.31 -1.20
CA VAL A 33 2.33 -3.25 -1.30
C VAL A 33 2.97 -4.55 -0.82
N VAL A 34 2.53 -5.10 0.30
CA VAL A 34 3.08 -6.37 0.82
C VAL A 34 2.80 -7.54 -0.11
N LEU A 35 1.58 -7.65 -0.64
CA LEU A 35 1.22 -8.71 -1.58
C LEU A 35 1.97 -8.59 -2.91
N ARG A 36 2.18 -7.37 -3.42
CA ARG A 36 2.84 -7.12 -4.70
C ARG A 36 4.37 -7.20 -4.63
N LEU A 37 4.98 -6.46 -3.71
CA LEU A 37 6.44 -6.27 -3.68
C LEU A 37 7.18 -7.34 -2.87
N TYR A 38 6.54 -7.92 -1.85
CA TYR A 38 7.19 -8.94 -1.01
C TYR A 38 6.78 -10.37 -1.33
N GLU A 39 5.54 -10.59 -1.79
CA GLU A 39 5.03 -11.94 -2.11
C GLU A 39 4.88 -12.18 -3.62
N GLY A 40 5.06 -11.15 -4.47
CA GLY A 40 5.09 -11.28 -5.93
C GLY A 40 3.76 -11.64 -6.60
N ILE A 41 2.63 -11.49 -5.89
CA ILE A 41 1.29 -11.84 -6.39
C ILE A 41 0.89 -10.90 -7.54
N ALA A 42 0.24 -11.37 -8.60
CA ALA A 42 -0.20 -10.52 -9.71
C ALA A 42 -1.23 -9.45 -9.30
N GLU A 43 -1.35 -8.38 -10.07
CA GLU A 43 -2.17 -7.19 -9.72
C GLU A 43 -3.66 -7.51 -9.76
N GLU A 44 -4.07 -8.30 -10.73
CA GLU A 44 -5.40 -8.85 -10.93
C GLU A 44 -5.81 -9.75 -9.76
N GLN A 45 -4.88 -10.57 -9.27
CA GLN A 45 -5.12 -11.44 -8.12
C GLN A 45 -5.24 -10.64 -6.82
N VAL A 46 -4.42 -9.60 -6.62
CA VAL A 46 -4.55 -8.70 -5.47
C VAL A 46 -5.85 -7.90 -5.55
N ALA A 47 -6.22 -7.44 -6.74
CA ALA A 47 -7.48 -6.74 -6.98
C ALA A 47 -8.68 -7.62 -6.65
N ALA A 48 -8.68 -8.88 -7.10
CA ALA A 48 -9.71 -9.86 -6.78
C ALA A 48 -9.77 -10.19 -5.28
N LEU A 49 -8.62 -10.43 -4.65
CA LEU A 49 -8.53 -10.75 -3.22
C LEU A 49 -9.04 -9.62 -2.32
N LEU A 50 -8.77 -8.38 -2.74
CA LEU A 50 -9.13 -7.20 -1.96
C LEU A 50 -10.46 -6.58 -2.39
N GLY A 51 -11.09 -7.02 -3.48
CA GLY A 51 -12.31 -6.41 -4.02
C GLY A 51 -12.10 -4.94 -4.43
N VAL A 52 -11.00 -4.66 -5.14
CA VAL A 52 -10.67 -3.34 -5.71
C VAL A 52 -10.38 -3.46 -7.20
N THR A 53 -10.23 -2.34 -7.91
CA THR A 53 -9.79 -2.35 -9.30
C THR A 53 -8.28 -2.58 -9.40
N GLU A 54 -7.85 -3.22 -10.49
CA GLU A 54 -6.43 -3.40 -10.81
C GLU A 54 -5.70 -2.06 -10.96
N ALA A 55 -6.35 -1.08 -11.60
CA ALA A 55 -5.83 0.29 -11.71
C ALA A 55 -5.54 0.92 -10.33
N HIS A 56 -6.35 0.61 -9.32
CA HIS A 56 -6.11 1.07 -7.95
C HIS A 56 -4.89 0.36 -7.34
N VAL A 57 -4.69 -0.93 -7.61
CA VAL A 57 -3.50 -1.69 -7.19
C VAL A 57 -2.23 -1.10 -7.81
N LEU A 58 -2.25 -0.82 -9.11
CA LEU A 58 -1.16 -0.17 -9.85
C LEU A 58 -0.82 1.22 -9.29
N ALA A 59 -1.83 2.07 -9.07
CA ALA A 59 -1.65 3.42 -8.54
C ALA A 59 -1.01 3.41 -7.14
N VAL A 60 -1.36 2.43 -6.30
CA VAL A 60 -0.77 2.23 -4.98
C VAL A 60 0.67 1.79 -5.08
N CYS A 61 0.98 0.84 -5.98
CA CYS A 61 2.36 0.38 -6.20
C CYS A 61 3.26 1.53 -6.67
N ALA A 62 2.81 2.33 -7.64
CA ALA A 62 3.53 3.50 -8.12
C ALA A 62 3.81 4.51 -7.00
N ARG A 63 2.81 4.81 -6.16
CA ARG A 63 2.97 5.73 -5.02
C ARG A 63 3.93 5.19 -3.97
N ALA A 64 3.89 3.89 -3.69
CA ALA A 64 4.77 3.24 -2.75
C ALA A 64 6.23 3.24 -3.24
N VAL A 65 6.46 2.92 -4.51
CA VAL A 65 7.79 2.96 -5.13
C VAL A 65 8.35 4.38 -5.14
N ALA A 66 7.52 5.39 -5.46
CA ALA A 66 7.92 6.80 -5.39
C ALA A 66 8.31 7.23 -3.96
N ALA A 67 7.57 6.78 -2.95
CA ALA A 67 7.85 7.08 -1.56
C ALA A 67 9.12 6.37 -1.04
N LEU A 68 9.40 5.14 -1.50
CA LEU A 68 10.60 4.37 -1.15
C LEU A 68 11.85 4.88 -1.90
N GLY A 69 11.68 5.39 -3.12
CA GLY A 69 12.76 5.94 -3.95
C GLY A 69 13.22 7.35 -3.57
N GLY A 70 12.78 7.91 -2.44
CA GLY A 70 13.19 9.22 -1.95
C GLY A 70 12.56 10.42 -2.67
N GLY A 71 11.55 10.20 -3.52
CA GLY A 71 10.81 11.28 -4.16
C GLY A 71 9.86 11.95 -3.16
N PRO A 72 9.85 13.28 -3.01
CA PRO A 72 8.87 13.93 -2.16
C PRO A 72 7.48 13.68 -2.76
N ALA A 73 6.59 13.07 -1.98
CA ALA A 73 5.16 13.21 -2.15
C ALA A 73 4.77 14.68 -1.88
N ARG A 74 5.22 15.58 -2.74
CA ARG A 74 4.70 16.94 -2.82
C ARG A 74 3.46 16.87 -3.71
N ARG A 75 2.37 17.42 -3.15
CA ARG A 75 1.13 17.85 -3.82
C ARG A 75 -0.04 16.85 -3.86
N ARG A 76 -0.83 16.91 -2.78
CA ARG A 76 -2.28 17.18 -2.83
C ARG A 76 -2.53 18.23 -1.74
N GLU A 77 -2.14 19.48 -1.94
CA GLU A 77 -3.00 20.52 -2.52
C GLU A 77 -4.50 20.22 -2.46
N ASP A 78 -5.14 21.10 -1.70
CA ASP A 78 -6.44 21.69 -1.94
C ASP A 78 -7.64 20.81 -1.61
N ARG A 79 -7.99 20.87 -0.32
CA ARG A 79 -9.39 20.86 0.09
C ARG A 79 -9.70 22.24 0.70
N GLU A 80 -9.71 23.23 -0.19
CA GLU A 80 -10.56 24.42 -0.05
C GLU A 80 -11.96 24.04 -0.55
#